data_AF-A0A497EXU9-F1
#
_entry.id   AF-A0A497EXU9-F1
#
_cell.length_a   1.000
_cell.length_b   1.000
_cell.length_c   1.000
_cell.angle_alpha   90.00
_cell.angle_beta   90.00
_cell.angle_gamma   90.00
#
_symmetry.space_group_name_H-M   'P 1'
#
loop_
_entity.id
_entity.type
_entity.pdbx_description
1 polymer ?
#
loop_
_entity_poly.entity_id
_entity_poly.type
_entity_poly.pdbx_seq_one_letter_code
_entity_poly.pdbx_strand_id
1 'polypeptide(L)'
;MIEDIEDKLRTYFASEGYIEHPIDQFPQEVRPDMAFKRNSDLLFVYIIDLHSLSSKSVILRKIMRMAAVKKHCNLTYVAVPKIVATTLDSAALEEHGIGMLIVNDDVREVVPAKYMEVESKPAISEEVKRKISELEEKISRLERAIANMEIAISRIEYAQPQPTTAINDEKLSEIERELSKIRDEILLLSRRISNIEERISREEEAKKIVITKPPEITIEVKKAAEGLPSFFKDNPWLSILSSRGKSIEES
;
A
#
# COMPACT_ATOMS: atom_id res chain seq x y z
N MET A 1 5.79 14.34 59.32
CA MET A 1 7.14 14.95 59.45
C MET A 1 8.13 14.46 58.40
N ILE A 2 7.98 13.25 57.83
CA ILE A 2 8.83 12.78 56.70
C ILE A 2 8.34 13.37 55.37
N GLU A 3 7.02 13.43 55.14
CA GLU A 3 6.43 14.03 53.92
C GLU A 3 6.84 15.50 53.70
N ASP A 4 7.01 16.27 54.78
CA ASP A 4 7.48 17.66 54.70
C ASP A 4 8.93 17.79 54.22
N ILE A 5 9.79 16.80 54.50
CA ILE A 5 11.18 16.79 54.03
C ILE A 5 11.24 16.45 52.54
N GLU A 6 10.47 15.45 52.10
CA GLU A 6 10.43 15.04 50.69
C GLU A 6 9.93 16.16 49.79
N ASP A 7 8.84 16.84 50.17
CA ASP A 7 8.28 17.94 49.35
C ASP A 7 9.21 19.15 49.27
N LYS A 8 9.93 19.46 50.36
CA LYS A 8 10.98 20.49 50.36
C LYS A 8 12.14 20.12 49.44
N LEU A 9 12.57 18.86 49.44
CA LEU A 9 13.61 18.37 48.53
C LEU A 9 13.15 18.40 47.07
N ARG A 10 11.91 17.98 46.78
CA ARG A 10 11.32 18.10 45.42
C ARG A 10 11.39 19.53 44.91
N THR A 11 10.95 20.48 45.75
CA THR A 11 10.92 21.91 45.39
C THR A 11 12.32 22.46 45.16
N TYR A 12 13.28 22.13 46.05
CA TYR A 12 14.69 22.54 45.91
C TYR A 12 15.32 22.01 44.62
N PHE A 13 15.19 20.71 44.36
CA PHE A 13 15.78 20.10 43.17
C PHE A 13 15.09 20.54 41.88
N ALA A 14 13.77 20.79 41.92
CA ALA A 14 13.04 21.38 40.79
C ALA A 14 13.55 22.79 40.47
N SER A 15 13.84 23.62 41.47
CA SER A 15 14.43 24.96 41.23
C SER A 15 15.84 24.90 40.62
N GLU A 16 16.58 23.83 40.89
CA GLU A 16 17.91 23.54 40.32
C GLU A 16 17.85 22.84 38.94
N GLY A 17 16.65 22.64 38.40
CA GLY A 17 16.40 22.05 37.08
C GLY A 17 16.46 20.53 37.02
N TYR A 18 16.35 19.85 38.16
CA TYR A 18 16.23 18.39 38.22
C TYR A 18 14.76 17.94 38.16
N ILE A 19 14.55 16.75 37.59
CA ILE A 19 13.24 16.10 37.50
C ILE A 19 13.28 14.81 38.33
N GLU A 20 12.21 14.54 39.09
CA GLU A 20 12.09 13.31 39.89
C GLU A 20 12.13 12.07 38.97
N HIS A 21 12.94 11.09 39.35
CA HIS A 21 13.13 9.84 38.62
C HIS A 21 12.57 8.68 39.46
N PRO A 22 11.79 7.77 38.87
CA PRO A 22 11.26 6.61 39.60
C PRO A 22 12.38 5.74 40.17
N ILE A 23 12.28 5.41 41.46
CA ILE A 23 13.27 4.59 42.19
C ILE A 23 13.09 3.09 42.01
N ASP A 24 11.96 2.67 41.41
CA ASP A 24 11.61 1.26 41.25
C ASP A 24 12.56 0.49 40.32
N GLN A 25 13.24 1.22 39.44
CA GLN A 25 14.18 0.68 38.45
C GLN A 25 15.52 0.26 39.08
N PHE A 26 15.80 0.65 40.33
CA PHE A 26 17.05 0.35 41.02
C PHE A 26 16.93 -0.91 41.91
N PRO A 27 18.00 -1.74 41.98
CA PRO A 27 18.07 -2.88 42.90
C PRO A 27 17.85 -2.44 44.36
N GLN A 28 17.16 -3.25 45.17
CA GLN A 28 16.83 -2.91 46.55
C GLN A 28 18.05 -2.53 47.42
N GLU A 29 19.20 -3.15 47.18
CA GLU A 29 20.45 -2.87 47.91
C GLU A 29 20.91 -1.41 47.75
N VAL A 30 20.68 -0.86 46.55
CA VAL A 30 21.19 0.43 46.06
C VAL A 30 20.06 1.46 45.96
N ARG A 31 18.82 1.07 46.28
CA ARG A 31 17.64 1.92 46.13
C ARG A 31 17.73 3.13 47.09
N PRO A 32 17.74 4.36 46.55
CA PRO A 32 17.70 5.57 47.36
C PRO A 32 16.29 5.86 47.86
N ASP A 33 16.17 6.80 48.79
CA ASP A 33 14.86 7.28 49.26
C ASP A 33 14.21 8.17 48.18
N MET A 34 15.01 8.97 47.46
CA MET A 34 14.58 9.72 46.28
C MET A 34 15.66 9.72 45.19
N ALA A 35 15.25 9.80 43.93
CA ALA A 35 16.15 9.94 42.79
C ALA A 35 15.72 11.09 41.89
N PHE A 36 16.69 11.81 41.36
CA PHE A 36 16.49 12.95 40.49
C PHE A 36 17.41 12.86 39.28
N LYS A 37 16.97 13.38 38.14
CA LYS A 37 17.73 13.36 36.89
C LYS A 37 17.77 14.75 36.26
N ARG A 38 18.94 15.13 35.76
CA ARG A 38 19.15 16.33 34.95
C ARG A 38 20.03 15.97 33.76
N ASN A 39 19.48 16.09 32.56
CA ASN A 39 20.13 15.61 31.32
C ASN A 39 20.50 14.11 31.42
N SER A 40 21.80 13.81 31.46
CA SER A 40 22.36 12.47 31.64
C SER A 40 22.75 12.15 33.09
N ASP A 41 22.74 13.14 33.99
CA ASP A 41 23.23 12.97 35.35
C ASP A 41 22.11 12.47 36.27
N LEU A 42 22.42 11.42 37.01
CA LEU A 42 21.56 10.83 38.01
C LEU A 42 22.03 11.20 39.41
N LEU A 43 21.12 11.70 40.22
CA LEU A 43 21.35 12.16 41.58
C LEU A 43 20.49 11.33 42.55
N PHE A 44 21.12 10.80 43.58
CA PHE A 44 20.45 10.04 44.64
C PHE A 44 20.42 10.82 45.95
N VAL A 45 19.28 10.77 46.63
CA VAL A 45 19.09 11.39 47.94
C VAL A 45 18.65 10.32 48.94
N TYR A 46 19.32 10.30 50.08
CA TYR A 46 18.98 9.45 51.21
C TYR A 46 18.55 10.32 52.39
N ILE A 47 17.41 10.01 52.99
CA ILE A 47 16.83 10.79 54.07
C ILE A 47 17.15 10.10 55.39
N ILE A 48 17.76 10.83 56.33
CA ILE A 48 17.96 10.37 57.71
C ILE A 48 17.04 11.18 58.61
N ASP A 49 16.04 10.52 59.16
CA ASP A 49 15.07 11.11 60.07
C ASP A 49 15.59 11.21 61.51
N LEU A 50 14.84 11.91 62.35
CA LEU A 50 15.19 12.06 63.77
C LEU A 50 15.09 10.72 64.53
N HIS A 51 14.24 9.79 64.09
CA HIS A 51 14.11 8.46 64.70
C HIS A 51 15.36 7.59 64.48
N SER A 52 16.13 7.84 63.41
CA SER A 52 17.41 7.18 63.17
C SER A 52 18.48 7.54 64.22
N LEU A 53 18.32 8.62 64.99
CA LEU A 53 19.23 8.97 66.09
C LEU A 53 19.19 7.97 67.24
N SER A 54 18.14 7.15 67.35
CA SER A 54 18.03 6.14 68.40
C SER A 54 19.16 5.10 68.35
N SER A 55 19.83 4.95 67.20
CA SER A 55 21.00 4.08 67.09
C SER A 55 22.02 4.61 66.07
N LYS A 56 23.24 4.91 66.56
CA LYS A 56 24.39 5.26 65.71
C LYS A 56 24.66 4.22 64.62
N SER A 57 24.35 2.95 64.89
CA SER A 57 24.51 1.85 63.93
C SER A 57 23.55 1.96 62.73
N VAL A 58 22.37 2.54 62.90
CA VAL A 58 21.40 2.76 61.80
C VAL A 58 21.92 3.83 60.85
N ILE A 59 22.40 4.94 61.40
CA ILE A 59 23.01 6.04 60.66
C ILE A 59 24.24 5.54 59.89
N LEU A 60 25.17 4.83 60.57
CA LEU A 60 26.36 4.31 59.92
C LEU A 60 26.02 3.36 58.77
N ARG A 61 25.00 2.49 58.94
CA ARG A 61 24.57 1.57 57.88
C ARG A 61 24.02 2.32 56.67
N LYS A 62 23.24 3.39 56.87
CA LYS A 62 22.78 4.25 55.77
C LYS A 62 23.98 4.89 55.05
N ILE A 63 24.97 5.41 55.77
CA ILE A 63 26.19 5.99 55.18
C ILE A 63 26.99 4.96 54.38
N MET A 64 27.17 3.76 54.91
CA MET A 64 27.87 2.68 54.20
C MET A 64 27.13 2.28 52.91
N ARG A 65 25.79 2.27 52.92
CA ARG A 65 25.00 2.06 51.70
C ARG A 65 25.26 3.17 50.68
N MET A 66 25.19 4.43 51.09
CA MET A 66 25.48 5.59 50.22
C MET A 66 26.87 5.48 49.57
N ALA A 67 27.89 5.12 50.35
CA ALA A 67 29.25 4.94 49.87
C ALA A 67 29.39 3.79 48.85
N ALA A 68 28.56 2.74 48.95
CA ALA A 68 28.56 1.61 48.03
C ALA A 68 27.88 1.91 46.68
N VAL A 69 27.10 3.00 46.61
CA VAL A 69 26.27 3.33 45.44
C VAL A 69 27.01 4.13 44.36
N LYS A 70 28.28 4.48 44.59
CA LYS A 70 29.15 5.29 43.70
C LYS A 70 29.17 4.90 42.21
N LYS A 71 28.80 3.65 41.87
CA LYS A 71 28.75 3.14 40.48
C LYS A 71 27.39 3.26 39.80
N HIS A 72 26.36 3.77 40.48
CA HIS A 72 24.99 3.78 39.97
C HIS A 72 24.40 5.19 39.84
N CYS A 73 25.07 6.21 40.39
CA CYS A 73 24.65 7.61 40.29
C CYS A 73 25.87 8.53 40.21
N ASN A 74 25.69 9.70 39.60
CA ASN A 74 26.72 10.71 39.45
C ASN A 74 26.91 11.53 40.72
N LEU A 75 25.84 11.77 41.46
CA LEU A 75 25.82 12.56 42.69
C LEU A 75 25.05 11.83 43.78
N THR A 76 25.56 11.86 45.01
CA THR A 76 24.90 11.27 46.18
C THR A 76 24.79 12.31 47.28
N TYR A 77 23.57 12.51 47.78
CA TYR A 77 23.28 13.41 48.90
C TYR A 77 22.65 12.66 50.06
N VAL A 78 22.99 13.11 51.27
CA VAL A 78 22.25 12.79 52.49
C VAL A 78 21.45 14.03 52.92
N ALA A 79 20.14 13.87 53.06
CA ALA A 79 19.25 14.90 53.57
C ALA A 79 18.92 14.62 55.05
N VAL A 80 19.25 15.58 55.91
CA VAL A 80 19.15 15.41 57.36
C VAL A 80 18.54 16.65 58.03
N PRO A 81 17.74 16.49 59.10
CA PRO A 81 17.38 17.61 59.97
C PRO A 81 18.61 18.20 60.66
N LYS A 82 18.55 19.48 61.05
CA LYS A 82 19.66 20.17 61.74
C LYS A 82 20.16 19.45 63.00
N ILE A 83 19.27 18.80 63.73
CA ILE A 83 19.60 18.04 64.95
C ILE A 83 20.43 16.79 64.62
N VAL A 84 20.19 16.17 63.46
CA VAL A 84 20.95 15.00 63.02
C VAL A 84 22.31 15.42 62.46
N ALA A 85 22.36 16.56 61.75
CA ALA A 85 23.58 17.10 61.16
C ALA A 85 24.72 17.27 62.19
N THR A 86 24.42 17.65 63.44
CA THR A 86 25.44 17.81 64.49
C THR A 86 26.10 16.51 64.93
N THR A 87 25.53 15.36 64.59
CA THR A 87 26.07 14.03 64.93
C THR A 87 26.89 13.41 63.80
N LEU A 88 26.83 14.01 62.61
CA LEU A 88 27.52 13.55 61.42
C LEU A 88 28.85 14.28 61.27
N ASP A 89 29.86 13.56 60.80
CA ASP A 89 31.14 14.13 60.47
C ASP A 89 31.14 14.57 58.99
N SER A 90 31.09 15.89 58.77
CA SER A 90 31.11 16.48 57.44
C SER A 90 32.36 16.09 56.65
N ALA A 91 33.53 15.98 57.31
CA ALA A 91 34.79 15.64 56.64
C ALA A 91 34.77 14.19 56.12
N ALA A 92 34.20 13.28 56.91
CA ALA A 92 34.04 11.89 56.50
C ALA A 92 33.10 11.74 55.29
N LEU A 93 32.03 12.54 55.22
CA LEU A 93 31.11 12.56 54.07
C LEU A 93 31.80 13.10 52.82
N GLU A 94 32.55 14.19 52.95
CA GLU A 94 33.29 14.82 51.85
C GLU A 94 34.39 13.89 51.28
N GLU A 95 35.14 13.20 52.15
CA GLU A 95 36.15 12.21 51.74
C GLU A 95 35.52 11.09 50.86
N HIS A 96 34.29 10.71 51.20
CA HIS A 96 33.54 9.72 50.45
C HIS A 96 32.79 10.30 49.25
N GLY A 97 32.84 11.62 49.02
CA GLY A 97 32.17 12.32 47.93
C GLY A 97 30.66 12.48 48.12
N ILE A 98 30.16 12.29 49.34
CA ILE A 98 28.75 12.38 49.69
C ILE A 98 28.43 13.82 50.09
N GLY A 99 27.47 14.45 49.40
CA GLY A 99 26.97 15.77 49.77
C GLY A 99 26.00 15.69 50.94
N MET A 100 25.86 16.79 51.69
CA MET A 100 24.95 16.89 52.82
C MET A 100 24.02 18.09 52.66
N LEU A 101 22.72 17.80 52.78
CA LEU A 101 21.63 18.77 52.78
C LEU A 101 21.02 18.84 54.17
N ILE A 102 20.99 20.02 54.76
CA ILE A 102 20.25 20.28 56.00
C ILE A 102 18.86 20.77 55.63
N VAL A 103 17.83 20.05 56.07
CA VAL A 103 16.42 20.38 55.82
C VAL A 103 15.79 20.88 57.11
N ASN A 104 15.39 22.15 57.13
CA ASN A 104 14.54 22.73 58.18
C ASN A 104 13.32 23.39 57.51
N ASP A 105 13.19 24.72 57.60
CA ASP A 105 12.22 25.49 56.82
C ASP A 105 12.65 25.60 55.35
N ASP A 106 13.96 25.70 55.13
CA ASP A 106 14.64 25.70 53.84
C ASP A 106 15.54 24.45 53.70
N VAL A 107 15.89 24.12 52.44
CA VAL A 107 16.92 23.12 52.12
C VAL A 107 18.22 23.87 51.88
N ARG A 108 19.26 23.52 52.64
CA ARG A 108 20.60 24.11 52.48
C ARG A 108 21.65 23.04 52.28
N GLU A 109 22.42 23.20 51.22
CA GLU A 109 23.61 22.40 50.97
C GLU A 109 24.76 22.91 51.82
N VAL A 110 25.31 22.03 52.66
CA VAL A 110 26.40 22.36 53.58
C VAL A 110 27.69 21.60 53.26
N VAL A 111 27.57 20.47 52.56
CA VAL A 111 28.70 19.75 51.97
C VAL A 111 28.35 19.46 50.53
N PRO A 112 29.14 19.91 49.54
CA PRO A 112 28.86 19.63 48.15
C PRO A 112 29.13 18.16 47.79
N ALA A 113 28.27 17.56 46.97
CA ALA A 113 28.53 16.22 46.46
C ALA A 113 29.61 16.24 45.36
N LYS A 114 30.47 15.22 45.36
CA LYS A 114 31.48 15.08 44.31
C LYS A 114 30.89 14.33 43.12
N TYR A 115 31.06 14.89 41.92
CA TYR A 115 30.66 14.22 40.68
C TYR A 115 31.48 12.95 40.46
N MET A 116 30.79 11.84 40.22
CA MET A 116 31.37 10.56 39.87
C MET A 116 31.01 10.21 38.42
N GLU A 117 32.01 9.86 37.62
CA GLU A 117 31.78 9.25 36.32
C GLU A 117 31.22 7.85 36.55
N VAL A 118 29.93 7.68 36.29
CA VAL A 118 29.33 6.35 36.23
C VAL A 118 29.87 5.69 34.98
N GLU A 119 30.85 4.79 35.15
CA GLU A 119 31.29 3.91 34.06
C GLU A 119 30.05 3.18 33.53
N SER A 120 29.53 3.63 32.40
CA SER A 120 28.46 2.93 31.69
C SER A 120 28.98 1.53 31.42
N LYS A 121 28.39 0.51 32.06
CA LYS A 121 28.85 -0.88 31.93
C LYS A 121 29.05 -1.20 30.43
N PRO A 122 30.25 -1.64 30.01
CA PRO A 122 30.53 -1.95 28.60
C PRO A 122 29.59 -3.04 28.05
N ALA A 123 28.93 -3.81 28.91
CA ALA A 123 27.96 -4.83 28.52
C ALA A 123 26.75 -4.28 27.73
N ILE A 124 26.23 -3.10 28.09
CA ILE A 124 25.12 -2.47 27.34
C ILE A 124 25.64 -1.97 25.99
N SER A 125 26.87 -1.46 25.94
CA SER A 125 27.53 -1.03 24.71
C SER A 125 27.76 -2.21 23.75
N GLU A 126 28.21 -3.36 24.24
CA GLU A 126 28.47 -4.54 23.40
C GLU A 126 27.19 -5.19 22.87
N GLU A 127 26.10 -5.26 23.66
CA GLU A 127 24.82 -5.75 23.15
C GLU A 127 24.23 -4.80 22.11
N VAL A 128 24.33 -3.48 22.34
CA VAL A 128 23.89 -2.46 21.37
C VAL A 128 24.73 -2.53 20.10
N LYS A 129 26.07 -2.66 20.20
CA LYS A 129 26.95 -2.86 19.04
C LYS A 129 26.61 -4.12 18.26
N ARG A 130 26.36 -5.24 18.94
CA ARG A 130 25.92 -6.49 18.29
C ARG A 130 24.61 -6.31 17.54
N LYS A 131 23.63 -5.65 18.15
CA LYS A 131 22.34 -5.34 17.50
C LYS A 131 22.53 -4.40 16.30
N ILE A 132 23.43 -3.41 16.40
CA ILE A 132 23.75 -2.50 15.29
C ILE A 132 24.38 -3.29 14.14
N SER A 133 25.39 -4.12 14.38
CA SER A 133 26.01 -4.94 13.34
C SER A 133 25.02 -5.92 12.69
N GLU A 134 24.11 -6.51 13.47
CA GLU A 134 23.06 -7.38 12.93
C GLU A 134 22.07 -6.61 12.04
N LEU A 135 21.72 -5.38 12.43
CA LEU A 135 20.86 -4.49 11.63
C LEU A 135 21.57 -4.04 10.34
N GLU A 136 22.85 -3.70 10.40
CA GLU A 136 23.67 -3.35 9.23
C GLU A 136 23.72 -4.50 8.23
N GLU A 137 23.91 -5.74 8.69
CA GLU A 137 23.84 -6.91 7.82
C GLU A 137 22.45 -7.10 7.19
N LYS A 138 21.37 -6.91 7.96
CA LYS A 138 20.00 -7.00 7.44
C LYS A 138 19.75 -5.96 6.35
N ILE A 139 20.20 -4.72 6.56
CA ILE A 139 20.11 -3.64 5.57
C ILE A 139 20.88 -4.03 4.31
N SER A 140 22.13 -4.49 4.42
CA SER A 140 22.94 -4.92 3.27
C SER A 140 22.30 -6.07 2.48
N ARG A 141 21.59 -6.99 3.15
CA ARG A 141 20.82 -8.05 2.48
C ARG A 141 19.60 -7.49 1.75
N LEU A 142 18.86 -6.56 2.37
CA LEU A 142 17.70 -5.92 1.76
C LEU A 142 18.09 -5.06 0.56
N GLU A 143 19.16 -4.28 0.65
CA GLU A 143 19.68 -3.47 -0.47
C GLU A 143 20.03 -4.35 -1.68
N ARG A 144 20.71 -5.49 -1.45
CA ARG A 144 20.99 -6.46 -2.52
C ARG A 144 19.72 -7.07 -3.11
N ALA A 145 18.73 -7.38 -2.26
CA ALA A 145 17.45 -7.90 -2.73
C ALA A 145 16.71 -6.87 -3.59
N ILE A 146 16.72 -5.59 -3.19
CA ILE A 146 16.16 -4.48 -3.94
C ILE A 146 16.88 -4.32 -5.27
N ALA A 147 18.22 -4.27 -5.30
CA ALA A 147 18.98 -4.17 -6.54
C ALA A 147 18.67 -5.34 -7.51
N ASN A 148 18.52 -6.56 -7.00
CA ASN A 148 18.13 -7.71 -7.81
C ASN A 148 16.70 -7.58 -8.34
N MET A 149 15.77 -7.07 -7.52
CA MET A 149 14.39 -6.81 -7.96
C MET A 149 14.34 -5.69 -8.99
N GLU A 150 15.11 -4.61 -8.84
CA GLU A 150 15.25 -3.55 -9.83
C GLU A 150 15.75 -4.11 -11.16
N ILE A 151 16.79 -4.94 -11.14
CA ILE A 151 17.28 -5.62 -12.35
C ILE A 151 16.19 -6.52 -12.96
N ALA A 152 15.44 -7.26 -12.15
CA ALA A 152 14.36 -8.11 -12.62
C ALA A 152 13.21 -7.30 -13.24
N ILE A 153 12.83 -6.18 -12.61
CA ILE A 153 11.82 -5.25 -13.10
C ILE A 153 12.30 -4.63 -14.42
N SER A 154 13.52 -4.11 -14.48
CA SER A 154 14.09 -3.59 -15.72
C SER A 154 14.06 -4.64 -16.82
N ARG A 155 14.44 -5.89 -16.53
CA ARG A 155 14.34 -6.98 -17.53
C ARG A 155 12.92 -7.24 -17.99
N ILE A 156 11.92 -7.16 -17.10
CA ILE A 156 10.51 -7.31 -17.47
C ILE A 156 10.03 -6.11 -18.29
N GLU A 157 10.43 -4.89 -17.94
CA GLU A 157 10.16 -3.67 -18.71
C GLU A 157 10.76 -3.74 -20.12
N TYR A 158 11.97 -4.29 -20.26
CA TYR A 158 12.61 -4.51 -21.56
C TYR A 158 12.10 -5.76 -22.30
N ALA A 159 11.55 -6.75 -21.59
CA ALA A 159 10.96 -7.97 -22.17
C ALA A 159 9.48 -7.82 -22.54
N GLN A 160 8.81 -6.75 -22.11
CA GLN A 160 7.58 -6.28 -22.73
C GLN A 160 7.92 -5.76 -24.13
N PRO A 161 7.45 -6.39 -25.23
CA PRO A 161 7.61 -5.82 -26.54
C PRO A 161 6.82 -4.51 -26.62
N GLN A 162 7.53 -3.40 -26.80
CA GLN A 162 6.95 -2.18 -27.37
C GLN A 162 6.37 -2.48 -28.76
N PRO A 163 5.31 -1.78 -29.15
CA PRO A 163 3.93 -2.17 -28.96
C PRO A 163 3.44 -3.09 -30.09
N THR A 164 2.64 -4.10 -29.72
CA THR A 164 1.75 -4.81 -30.65
C THR A 164 0.72 -3.89 -31.33
N THR A 165 0.65 -2.60 -30.94
CA THR A 165 -0.21 -1.61 -31.62
C THR A 165 0.22 -1.38 -33.06
N ALA A 166 1.50 -1.31 -33.41
CA ALA A 166 1.90 -0.98 -34.78
C ALA A 166 1.44 -2.01 -35.83
N ILE A 167 1.51 -3.31 -35.52
CA ILE A 167 1.04 -4.39 -36.40
C ILE A 167 -0.49 -4.44 -36.42
N ASN A 168 -1.14 -4.14 -35.29
CA ASN A 168 -2.59 -4.08 -35.20
C ASN A 168 -3.14 -2.84 -35.92
N ASP A 169 -2.43 -1.72 -35.93
CA ASP A 169 -2.77 -0.48 -36.62
C ASP A 169 -2.66 -0.65 -38.15
N GLU A 170 -1.63 -1.38 -38.62
CA GLU A 170 -1.49 -1.70 -40.04
C GLU A 170 -2.60 -2.65 -40.51
N LYS A 171 -2.92 -3.68 -39.73
CA LYS A 171 -4.06 -4.57 -40.01
C LYS A 171 -5.40 -3.83 -39.92
N LEU A 172 -5.56 -2.91 -38.98
CA LEU A 172 -6.78 -2.10 -38.82
C LEU A 172 -6.96 -1.16 -40.02
N SER A 173 -5.90 -0.50 -40.47
CA SER A 173 -5.89 0.34 -41.67
C SER A 173 -6.24 -0.45 -42.94
N GLU A 174 -5.70 -1.66 -43.09
CA GLU A 174 -6.05 -2.55 -44.21
C GLU A 174 -7.54 -2.92 -44.18
N ILE A 175 -8.07 -3.29 -43.00
CA ILE A 175 -9.50 -3.62 -42.82
C ILE A 175 -10.39 -2.41 -43.11
N GLU A 176 -10.03 -1.21 -42.64
CA GLU A 176 -10.77 0.03 -42.92
C GLU A 176 -10.81 0.34 -44.42
N ARG A 177 -9.71 0.12 -45.13
CA ARG A 177 -9.65 0.31 -46.59
C ARG A 177 -10.57 -0.66 -47.32
N GLU A 178 -10.55 -1.93 -46.94
CA GLU A 178 -11.43 -2.95 -47.53
C GLU A 178 -12.91 -2.65 -47.24
N LEU A 179 -13.23 -2.22 -46.01
CA LEU A 179 -14.59 -1.78 -45.65
C LEU A 179 -15.05 -0.58 -46.50
N SER A 180 -14.15 0.38 -46.80
CA SER A 180 -14.47 1.50 -47.68
C SER A 180 -14.80 1.04 -49.11
N LYS A 181 -14.01 0.11 -49.67
CA LYS A 181 -14.28 -0.43 -51.01
C LYS A 181 -15.63 -1.15 -51.08
N ILE A 182 -15.90 -2.01 -50.09
CA ILE A 182 -17.18 -2.72 -50.00
C ILE A 182 -18.35 -1.73 -49.89
N ARG A 183 -18.18 -0.65 -49.11
CA ARG A 183 -19.20 0.40 -48.99
C ARG A 183 -19.48 1.09 -50.33
N ASP A 184 -18.44 1.38 -51.10
CA ASP A 184 -18.58 1.98 -52.44
C ASP A 184 -19.24 1.03 -53.44
N GLU A 185 -18.90 -0.25 -53.38
CA GLU A 185 -19.55 -1.30 -54.19
C GLU A 185 -21.04 -1.44 -53.85
N ILE A 186 -21.39 -1.42 -52.56
CA ILE A 186 -22.79 -1.43 -52.11
C ILE A 186 -23.53 -0.20 -52.63
N LEU A 187 -22.92 0.99 -52.61
CA LEU A 187 -23.51 2.21 -53.17
C LEU A 187 -23.74 2.09 -54.68
N LEU A 188 -22.78 1.52 -55.42
CA LEU A 188 -22.90 1.29 -56.86
C LEU A 188 -24.02 0.28 -57.17
N LEU A 189 -24.07 -0.83 -56.43
CA LEU A 189 -25.13 -1.83 -56.57
C LEU A 189 -26.50 -1.23 -56.26
N SER A 190 -26.60 -0.43 -55.19
CA SER A 190 -27.85 0.26 -54.83
C SER A 190 -28.33 1.16 -55.97
N ARG A 191 -27.43 1.95 -56.58
CA ARG A 191 -27.76 2.79 -57.74
C ARG A 191 -28.21 1.96 -58.95
N ARG A 192 -27.55 0.83 -59.22
CA ARG A 192 -27.93 -0.06 -60.32
C ARG A 192 -29.30 -0.67 -60.09
N ILE A 193 -29.59 -1.11 -58.86
CA ILE A 193 -30.89 -1.63 -58.46
C ILE A 193 -31.95 -0.56 -58.68
N SER A 194 -31.75 0.67 -58.19
CA SER A 194 -32.72 1.76 -58.41
C SER A 194 -32.96 2.07 -59.89
N ASN A 195 -31.93 2.03 -60.74
CA ASN A 195 -32.10 2.22 -62.17
C ASN A 195 -32.90 1.08 -62.83
N ILE A 196 -32.67 -0.16 -62.41
CA ILE A 196 -33.42 -1.32 -62.89
C ILE A 196 -34.87 -1.23 -62.43
N GLU A 197 -35.13 -0.88 -61.17
CA GLU A 197 -36.47 -0.66 -60.62
C GLU A 197 -37.23 0.43 -61.40
N GLU A 198 -36.55 1.54 -61.73
CA GLU A 198 -37.14 2.60 -62.55
C GLU A 198 -37.46 2.12 -63.98
N ARG A 199 -36.55 1.35 -64.60
CA ARG A 199 -36.78 0.77 -65.93
C ARG A 199 -37.94 -0.22 -65.93
N ILE A 200 -38.03 -1.08 -64.93
CA ILE A 200 -39.14 -2.02 -64.75
C ILE A 200 -40.45 -1.25 -64.61
N SER A 201 -40.47 -0.21 -63.77
CA SER A 201 -41.67 0.63 -63.57
C SER A 201 -42.13 1.27 -64.88
N ARG A 202 -41.21 1.84 -65.66
CA ARG A 202 -41.53 2.42 -66.99
C ARG A 202 -42.03 1.38 -67.98
N GLU A 203 -41.49 0.17 -67.97
CA GLU A 203 -41.91 -0.91 -68.87
C GLU A 203 -43.28 -1.48 -68.48
N GLU A 204 -43.59 -1.56 -67.18
CA GLU A 204 -44.92 -1.89 -66.67
C GLU A 204 -45.96 -0.81 -67.02
N GLU A 205 -45.59 0.47 -66.93
CA GLU A 205 -46.44 1.59 -67.38
C GLU A 205 -46.65 1.57 -68.89
N ALA A 206 -45.61 1.29 -69.70
CA ALA A 206 -45.73 1.17 -71.15
C ALA A 206 -46.58 -0.03 -71.59
N LYS A 207 -46.51 -1.17 -70.87
CA LYS A 207 -47.38 -2.34 -71.11
C LYS A 207 -48.84 -2.07 -70.81
N LYS A 208 -49.16 -1.20 -69.84
CA LYS A 208 -50.56 -0.80 -69.56
C LYS A 208 -51.20 0.03 -70.68
N ILE A 209 -50.41 0.68 -71.53
CA ILE A 209 -50.93 1.60 -72.58
C ILE A 209 -51.29 0.84 -73.87
N VAL A 210 -50.84 -0.41 -74.06
CA VAL A 210 -51.08 -1.21 -75.29
C VAL A 210 -52.04 -2.37 -75.04
N ILE A 211 -53.28 -2.09 -74.62
CA ILE A 211 -54.39 -3.04 -74.75
C ILE A 211 -55.67 -2.30 -75.16
N THR A 212 -55.87 -2.12 -76.46
CA THR A 212 -57.21 -2.00 -77.05
C THR A 212 -57.32 -2.90 -78.28
N LYS A 213 -58.09 -4.00 -78.08
CA LYS A 213 -58.58 -5.10 -78.97
C LYS A 213 -58.64 -4.82 -80.48
N PRO A 214 -58.43 -5.84 -81.36
CA PRO A 214 -59.55 -6.69 -81.86
C PRO A 214 -59.14 -8.12 -82.34
N PRO A 215 -60.01 -8.89 -83.03
CA PRO A 215 -61.25 -9.53 -82.59
C PRO A 215 -61.10 -11.07 -82.47
N GLU A 216 -62.07 -11.68 -81.79
CA GLU A 216 -62.17 -13.11 -81.50
C GLU A 216 -62.73 -13.85 -82.71
N ILE A 217 -61.94 -14.78 -83.29
CA ILE A 217 -62.36 -15.66 -84.38
C ILE A 217 -62.49 -17.07 -83.80
N THR A 218 -63.74 -17.51 -83.61
CA THR A 218 -64.10 -18.90 -83.33
C THR A 218 -64.02 -19.72 -84.61
N ILE A 219 -63.10 -20.70 -84.65
CA ILE A 219 -63.02 -21.67 -85.76
C ILE A 219 -63.47 -23.03 -85.24
N GLU A 220 -64.65 -23.45 -85.71
CA GLU A 220 -65.19 -24.80 -85.53
C GLU A 220 -64.35 -25.83 -86.29
N VAL A 221 -63.84 -26.83 -85.58
CA VAL A 221 -63.06 -27.93 -86.16
C VAL A 221 -63.99 -29.00 -86.73
N LYS A 222 -64.07 -29.10 -88.07
CA LYS A 222 -64.62 -30.28 -88.75
C LYS A 222 -63.53 -31.11 -89.41
N LYS A 223 -63.50 -32.39 -89.01
CA LYS A 223 -62.78 -33.50 -89.65
C LYS A 223 -63.10 -33.57 -91.14
N ALA A 224 -62.06 -33.62 -91.97
CA ALA A 224 -62.06 -34.39 -93.21
C ALA A 224 -60.62 -34.67 -93.63
N ALA A 225 -60.24 -35.94 -93.53
CA ALA A 225 -58.95 -36.49 -93.92
C ALA A 225 -58.85 -36.71 -95.45
N GLU A 226 -59.38 -35.78 -96.26
CA GLU A 226 -59.37 -35.88 -97.72
C GLU A 226 -58.84 -34.59 -98.31
N GLY A 227 -57.54 -34.56 -98.60
CA GLY A 227 -56.87 -33.39 -99.15
C GLY A 227 -55.39 -33.24 -98.79
N LEU A 228 -54.76 -34.23 -98.16
CA LEU A 228 -53.32 -34.20 -97.88
C LEU A 228 -52.53 -34.72 -99.08
N PRO A 229 -51.60 -33.91 -99.65
CA PRO A 229 -50.71 -34.33 -100.73
C PRO A 229 -49.90 -35.59 -100.37
N SER A 230 -49.60 -36.39 -101.39
CA SER A 230 -49.02 -37.75 -101.28
C SER A 230 -47.73 -37.86 -100.45
N PHE A 231 -47.01 -36.76 -100.24
CA PHE A 231 -45.77 -36.71 -99.46
C PHE A 231 -45.97 -36.68 -97.92
N PHE A 232 -47.20 -36.46 -97.44
CA PHE A 232 -47.47 -36.33 -95.99
C PHE A 232 -48.03 -37.59 -95.33
N LYS A 233 -48.21 -38.68 -96.09
CA LYS A 233 -48.80 -39.92 -95.57
C LYS A 233 -47.83 -40.74 -94.70
N ASP A 234 -46.52 -40.59 -94.92
CA ASP A 234 -45.46 -41.33 -94.21
C ASP A 234 -44.64 -40.45 -93.28
N ASN A 235 -45.26 -39.43 -92.64
CA ASN A 235 -44.57 -38.58 -91.67
C ASN A 235 -44.80 -39.08 -90.23
N PRO A 236 -43.78 -39.64 -89.56
CA PRO A 236 -43.90 -40.22 -88.22
C PRO A 236 -44.20 -39.20 -87.10
N TRP A 237 -44.14 -37.89 -87.39
CA TRP A 237 -44.37 -36.83 -86.40
C TRP A 237 -45.85 -36.40 -86.29
N LEU A 238 -46.71 -36.80 -87.22
CA LEU A 238 -48.14 -36.44 -87.22
C LEU A 238 -48.91 -37.06 -86.04
N SER A 239 -48.55 -38.28 -85.63
CA SER A 239 -49.13 -38.94 -84.45
C SER A 239 -48.68 -38.29 -83.14
N ILE A 240 -47.44 -37.78 -83.09
CA ILE A 240 -46.87 -37.11 -81.92
C ILE A 240 -47.51 -35.74 -81.72
N LEU A 241 -47.70 -34.98 -82.80
CA LEU A 241 -48.31 -33.63 -82.72
C LEU A 241 -49.82 -33.69 -82.44
N SER A 242 -50.54 -34.64 -83.04
CA SER A 242 -51.98 -34.81 -82.78
C SER A 242 -52.30 -35.31 -81.36
N SER A 243 -51.39 -36.08 -80.75
CA SER A 243 -51.56 -36.56 -79.37
C SER A 243 -51.27 -35.48 -78.33
N ARG A 244 -50.23 -34.66 -78.56
CA ARG A 244 -49.86 -33.56 -77.63
C ARG A 244 -50.89 -32.43 -77.59
N GLY A 245 -51.61 -32.18 -78.69
CA GLY A 245 -52.70 -31.20 -78.71
C GLY A 245 -53.90 -31.60 -77.86
N LYS A 246 -54.16 -32.90 -77.67
CA LYS A 246 -55.25 -33.41 -76.83
C LYS A 246 -54.93 -33.45 -75.33
N SER A 247 -53.65 -33.48 -74.94
CA SER A 247 -53.26 -33.59 -73.52
C SER A 247 -53.25 -32.25 -72.78
N ILE A 248 -53.45 -31.13 -73.49
CA ILE A 248 -53.48 -29.78 -72.91
C ILE A 248 -54.91 -29.33 -72.57
N GLU A 249 -55.94 -30.06 -73.00
CA GLU A 249 -57.35 -29.78 -72.65
C GLU A 249 -57.84 -30.48 -71.37
N GLU A 250 -56.98 -31.28 -70.70
CA GLU A 250 -57.28 -31.87 -69.38
C GLU A 250 -56.16 -31.56 -68.37
N SER A 251 -56.09 -30.29 -67.94
CA SER A 251 -55.46 -29.85 -66.66
C SER A 251 -55.97 -28.46 -66.28
#